data_AF-A0A2G4TXJ5-F1
#
_entry.id   AF-A0A2G4TXJ5-F1
#
_cell.length_a   1.000
_cell.length_b   1.000
_cell.length_c   1.000
_cell.angle_alpha   90.00
_cell.angle_beta   90.00
_cell.angle_gamma   90.00
#
_symmetry.space_group_name_H-M   'P 1'
#
loop_
_entity.id
_entity.type
_entity.pdbx_description
1 polymer ?
#
loop_
_entity_poly.entity_id
_entity_poly.type
_entity_poly.pdbx_seq_one_letter_code
_entity_poly.pdbx_strand_id
1 'polypeptide(L)'
;KNQAAADTLKALMKSETWSAVAGQVKEAAQGNQLALEATGGMLAGMFLPGKKIPDIEAAKLPSGPSSSIVPSGGLAAHEAAGGHLIDRHVGKTEAELLNRVSTGNVKSASSFTDRATAEAVTSKAIDSNQAKIDSYLSGSQKGYLEIDYQSNVPIGISVSRGSTNVSSVTNARIIIARDPSMPTGYKIITGYPTP
;
A
#
# COMPACT_ATOMS: atom_id res chain seq x y z
N LYS A 1 -14.45 -9.50 43.99
CA LYS A 1 -13.20 -8.73 43.75
C LYS A 1 -12.72 -8.74 42.29
N ASN A 2 -13.26 -9.59 41.38
CA ASN A 2 -12.88 -9.60 39.96
C ASN A 2 -13.92 -9.00 38.99
N GLN A 3 -14.99 -8.39 39.49
CA GLN A 3 -16.01 -7.77 38.62
C GLN A 3 -15.50 -6.45 38.03
N ALA A 4 -14.92 -5.58 38.85
CA ALA A 4 -14.34 -4.31 38.40
C ALA A 4 -13.24 -4.48 37.32
N ALA A 5 -12.47 -5.57 37.38
CA ALA A 5 -11.47 -5.89 36.37
C ALA A 5 -12.08 -6.42 35.06
N ALA A 6 -13.18 -7.16 35.16
CA ALA A 6 -13.92 -7.64 33.99
C ALA A 6 -14.69 -6.49 33.30
N ASP A 7 -15.25 -5.57 34.08
CA ASP A 7 -15.96 -4.40 33.57
C ASP A 7 -15.02 -3.39 32.89
N THR A 8 -13.80 -3.19 33.41
CA THR A 8 -12.79 -2.37 32.73
C THR A 8 -12.30 -3.00 31.43
N LEU A 9 -12.10 -4.32 31.39
CA LEU A 9 -11.71 -5.03 30.16
C LEU A 9 -12.81 -4.96 29.09
N LYS A 10 -14.08 -5.06 29.52
CA LYS A 10 -15.25 -4.98 28.63
C LYS A 10 -15.50 -3.56 28.12
N ALA A 11 -15.22 -2.54 28.94
CA ALA A 11 -15.25 -1.14 28.54
C ALA A 11 -14.11 -0.80 27.56
N LEU A 12 -12.93 -1.36 27.78
CA LEU A 12 -11.78 -1.20 26.88
C LEU A 12 -12.06 -1.82 25.50
N MET A 13 -12.62 -3.03 25.42
CA MET A 13 -12.98 -3.65 24.14
C MET A 13 -14.08 -2.90 23.37
N LYS A 14 -14.87 -2.08 24.05
CA LYS A 14 -15.94 -1.27 23.46
C LYS A 14 -15.52 0.18 23.20
N SER A 15 -14.29 0.57 23.58
CA SER A 15 -13.81 1.93 23.34
C SER A 15 -13.39 2.10 21.88
N GLU A 16 -13.55 3.32 21.37
CA GLU A 16 -13.12 3.70 20.03
C GLU A 16 -11.60 3.54 19.84
N THR A 17 -10.85 3.57 20.95
CA THR A 17 -9.40 3.32 21.02
C THR A 17 -9.04 1.87 20.67
N TRP A 18 -9.84 0.88 21.11
CA TRP A 18 -9.60 -0.51 20.75
C TRP A 18 -9.87 -0.79 19.28
N SER A 19 -10.84 -0.09 18.67
CA SER A 19 -11.09 -0.22 17.23
C SER A 19 -9.92 0.29 16.38
N ALA A 20 -9.23 1.34 16.84
CA ALA A 20 -8.02 1.86 16.17
C ALA A 20 -6.83 0.89 16.27
N VAL A 21 -6.72 0.14 17.38
CA VAL A 21 -5.58 -0.76 17.65
C VAL A 21 -5.85 -2.20 17.19
N ALA A 22 -7.11 -2.64 17.12
CA ALA A 22 -7.49 -3.99 16.72
C ALA A 22 -7.05 -4.33 15.29
N GLY A 23 -7.06 -3.34 14.38
CA GLY A 23 -6.50 -3.49 13.04
C GLY A 23 -5.01 -3.80 13.06
N GLN A 24 -4.25 -3.09 13.90
CA GLN A 24 -2.80 -3.26 14.03
C GLN A 24 -2.40 -4.56 14.75
N VAL A 25 -3.20 -5.01 15.72
CA VAL A 25 -3.00 -6.31 16.39
C VAL A 25 -3.23 -7.48 15.42
N LYS A 26 -4.18 -7.33 14.50
CA LYS A 26 -4.44 -8.34 13.46
C LYS A 26 -3.29 -8.42 12.45
N GLU A 27 -2.63 -7.30 12.15
CA GLU A 27 -1.41 -7.27 11.34
C GLU A 27 -0.17 -7.82 12.09
N ALA A 28 -0.08 -7.60 13.40
CA ALA A 28 0.99 -8.19 14.23
C ALA A 28 0.92 -9.73 14.30
N ALA A 29 -0.29 -10.30 14.28
CA ALA A 29 -0.50 -11.75 14.22
C ALA A 29 -0.13 -12.39 12.87
N GLN A 30 0.02 -11.58 11.81
CA GLN A 30 0.39 -12.03 10.45
C GLN A 30 1.91 -12.00 10.18
N GLY A 31 2.73 -11.79 11.21
CA GLY A 31 4.20 -11.99 11.14
C GLY A 31 5.03 -10.74 10.92
N ASN A 32 4.50 -9.53 11.12
CA ASN A 32 5.27 -8.30 11.01
C ASN A 32 6.04 -7.99 12.31
N GLN A 33 7.32 -8.36 12.36
CA GLN A 33 8.17 -8.25 13.55
C GLN A 33 8.40 -6.80 14.04
N LEU A 34 8.24 -5.80 13.17
CA LEU A 34 8.36 -4.37 13.50
C LEU A 34 7.14 -3.83 14.27
N ALA A 35 5.94 -4.39 14.07
CA ALA A 35 4.75 -4.02 14.84
C ALA A 35 4.81 -4.58 16.28
N LEU A 36 5.52 -5.69 16.48
CA LEU A 36 5.69 -6.32 17.79
C LEU A 36 6.62 -5.51 18.71
N GLU A 37 7.70 -4.94 18.15
CA GLU A 37 8.66 -4.11 18.89
C GLU A 37 8.06 -2.73 19.25
N ALA A 38 7.28 -2.12 18.36
CA ALA A 38 6.60 -0.84 18.60
C ALA A 38 5.41 -0.95 19.58
N THR A 39 4.74 -2.11 19.62
CA THR A 39 3.60 -2.35 20.53
C THR A 39 4.08 -2.81 21.92
N GLY A 40 5.24 -3.47 22.02
CA GLY A 40 5.82 -3.92 23.29
C GLY A 40 6.14 -2.77 24.26
N GLY A 41 6.61 -1.63 23.75
CA GLY A 41 6.91 -0.44 24.57
C GLY A 41 5.67 0.33 25.05
N MET A 42 4.61 0.38 24.24
CA MET A 42 3.39 1.12 24.57
C MET A 42 2.53 0.43 25.64
N LEU A 43 2.48 -0.91 25.67
CA LEU A 43 1.74 -1.65 26.69
C LEU A 43 2.43 -1.57 28.06
N ALA A 44 3.77 -1.56 28.11
CA ALA A 44 4.51 -1.44 29.37
C ALA A 44 4.25 -0.10 30.09
N GLY A 45 4.00 0.98 29.34
CA GLY A 45 3.69 2.30 29.91
C GLY A 45 2.29 2.42 30.54
N MET A 46 1.34 1.56 30.16
CA MET A 46 -0.05 1.64 30.63
C MET A 46 -0.29 0.99 32.01
N PHE A 47 0.70 0.26 32.56
CA PHE A 47 0.56 -0.49 33.82
C PHE A 47 1.34 0.10 35.00
N LEU A 48 1.93 1.29 34.87
CA LEU A 48 2.64 1.96 35.96
C LEU A 48 1.73 2.96 36.69
N PRO A 49 1.21 2.65 37.89
CA PRO A 49 0.44 3.61 38.67
C PRO A 49 1.37 4.72 39.16
N GLY A 50 1.07 5.97 38.81
CA GLY A 50 1.63 7.16 39.47
C GLY A 50 2.68 7.97 38.70
N LYS A 51 2.97 7.69 37.43
CA LYS A 51 3.80 8.59 36.61
C LYS A 51 2.91 9.52 35.77
N LYS A 52 3.10 10.83 35.95
CA LYS A 52 2.50 11.88 35.12
C LYS A 52 2.77 11.56 33.65
N ILE A 53 1.69 11.52 32.87
CA ILE A 53 1.74 11.49 31.41
C ILE A 53 2.53 12.75 31.00
N PRO A 54 3.68 12.64 30.32
CA PRO A 54 4.32 13.81 29.75
C PRO A 54 3.34 14.42 28.74
N ASP A 55 3.16 15.74 28.83
CA ASP A 55 2.42 16.54 27.88
C ASP A 55 2.80 16.11 26.46
N ILE A 56 1.83 15.66 25.67
CA ILE A 56 2.05 15.29 24.26
C ILE A 56 2.15 16.60 23.49
N GLU A 57 3.19 17.38 23.78
CA GLU A 57 3.68 18.39 22.85
C GLU A 57 4.02 17.61 21.59
N ALA A 58 3.32 17.91 20.50
CA ALA A 58 3.35 17.22 19.22
C ALA A 58 4.78 16.77 18.86
N ALA A 59 5.13 15.57 19.31
CA ALA A 59 6.45 15.03 19.16
C ALA A 59 6.59 14.77 17.68
N LYS A 60 7.33 15.67 17.04
CA LYS A 60 7.93 15.55 15.72
C LYS A 60 8.54 14.16 15.63
N LEU A 61 7.73 13.20 15.17
CA LEU A 61 8.14 11.83 14.98
C LEU A 61 9.38 11.86 14.07
N PRO A 62 10.50 11.25 14.47
CA PRO A 62 11.59 11.04 13.55
C PRO A 62 11.03 10.20 12.39
N SER A 63 11.10 10.78 11.19
CA SER A 63 10.76 10.14 9.93
C SER A 63 11.64 8.90 9.72
N GLY A 64 11.22 7.77 10.28
CA GLY A 64 11.57 6.44 9.78
C GLY A 64 11.09 6.32 8.34
N PRO A 65 11.69 5.45 7.51
CA PRO A 65 11.57 5.51 6.06
C PRO A 65 10.10 5.53 5.67
N SER A 66 9.66 6.69 5.17
CA SER A 66 8.29 6.93 4.74
C SER A 66 7.91 5.85 3.75
N SER A 67 7.08 4.90 4.18
CA SER A 67 6.24 4.18 3.24
C SER A 67 5.33 5.25 2.68
N SER A 68 5.69 5.78 1.51
CA SER A 68 4.90 6.81 0.84
C SER A 68 3.57 6.16 0.48
N ILE A 69 2.58 6.33 1.35
CA ILE A 69 1.22 5.84 1.14
C ILE A 69 0.71 6.56 -0.10
N VAL A 70 0.22 5.78 -1.07
CA VAL A 70 -0.37 6.34 -2.29
C VAL A 70 -1.44 7.36 -1.90
N PRO A 71 -1.43 8.58 -2.48
CA PRO A 71 -2.41 9.61 -2.19
C PRO A 71 -3.84 9.06 -2.29
N SER A 72 -4.74 9.51 -1.41
CA SER A 72 -6.13 9.03 -1.28
C SER A 72 -6.34 7.70 -0.52
N GLY A 73 -5.41 7.30 0.36
CA GLY A 73 -5.62 6.20 1.30
C GLY A 73 -4.99 4.85 0.90
N GLY A 74 -3.94 4.87 0.07
CA GLY A 74 -3.22 3.68 -0.36
C GLY A 74 -3.88 2.95 -1.52
N LEU A 75 -3.20 1.95 -2.08
CA LEU A 75 -3.69 1.22 -3.25
C LEU A 75 -5.03 0.49 -2.99
N ALA A 76 -5.30 0.07 -1.75
CA ALA A 76 -6.57 -0.54 -1.38
C ALA A 76 -7.79 0.38 -1.57
N ALA A 77 -7.63 1.69 -1.35
CA ALA A 77 -8.70 2.66 -1.59
C ALA A 77 -9.01 2.81 -3.09
N HIS A 78 -7.98 2.76 -3.93
CA HIS A 78 -8.13 2.80 -5.38
C HIS A 78 -8.75 1.50 -5.93
N GLU A 79 -8.47 0.34 -5.32
CA GLU A 79 -9.17 -0.90 -5.65
C GLU A 79 -10.64 -0.87 -5.27
N ALA A 80 -10.97 -0.34 -4.09
CA ALA A 80 -12.36 -0.12 -3.70
C ALA A 80 -13.10 0.85 -4.67
N ALA A 81 -12.36 1.77 -5.30
CA ALA A 81 -12.87 2.68 -6.34
C ALA A 81 -12.92 2.06 -7.76
N GLY A 82 -12.68 0.75 -7.88
CA GLY A 82 -12.74 -0.01 -9.13
C GLY A 82 -11.39 -0.22 -9.84
N GLY A 83 -10.28 0.00 -9.15
CA GLY A 83 -8.94 -0.39 -9.61
C GLY A 83 -8.65 -1.88 -9.36
N HIS A 84 -7.62 -2.42 -10.02
CA HIS A 84 -7.23 -3.83 -9.89
C HIS A 84 -5.71 -4.05 -9.83
N LEU A 85 -4.96 -3.08 -9.30
CA LEU A 85 -3.50 -3.14 -9.27
C LEU A 85 -2.99 -4.24 -8.32
N ILE A 86 -3.47 -4.27 -7.07
CA ILE A 86 -3.02 -5.25 -6.07
C ILE A 86 -3.47 -6.64 -6.50
N ASP A 87 -4.75 -6.81 -6.81
CA ASP A 87 -5.34 -8.10 -7.16
C ASP A 87 -4.61 -8.79 -8.32
N ARG A 88 -4.21 -8.03 -9.35
CA ARG A 88 -3.72 -8.61 -10.60
C ARG A 88 -2.20 -8.57 -10.77
N HIS A 89 -1.50 -7.72 -10.03
CA HIS A 89 -0.09 -7.39 -10.29
C HIS A 89 0.78 -7.31 -9.03
N VAL A 90 0.33 -7.80 -7.87
CA VAL A 90 1.14 -7.80 -6.65
C VAL A 90 1.32 -9.22 -6.12
N GLY A 91 2.58 -9.59 -5.82
CA GLY A 91 2.92 -10.86 -5.16
C GLY A 91 2.62 -12.12 -5.97
N LYS A 92 2.49 -12.03 -7.31
CA LYS A 92 2.27 -13.21 -8.15
C LYS A 92 3.54 -14.04 -8.26
N THR A 93 3.38 -15.34 -8.10
CA THR A 93 4.45 -16.30 -8.31
C THR A 93 4.82 -16.41 -9.79
N GLU A 94 6.04 -16.85 -10.05
CA GLU A 94 6.53 -17.11 -11.41
C GLU A 94 5.61 -18.10 -12.15
N ALA A 95 5.14 -19.15 -11.45
CA ALA A 95 4.23 -20.14 -12.00
C ALA A 95 2.87 -19.53 -12.41
N GLU A 96 2.30 -18.62 -11.60
CA GLU A 96 1.06 -17.91 -11.95
C GLU A 96 1.24 -17.00 -13.18
N LEU A 97 2.37 -16.28 -13.25
CA LEU A 97 2.68 -15.42 -14.38
C LEU A 97 2.89 -16.23 -15.67
N LEU A 98 3.63 -17.35 -15.59
CA LEU A 98 3.85 -18.28 -16.69
C LEU A 98 2.54 -18.91 -17.16
N ASN A 99 1.70 -19.33 -16.23
CA ASN A 99 0.37 -19.85 -16.54
C ASN A 99 -0.47 -18.79 -17.28
N ARG A 100 -0.40 -17.52 -16.85
CA ARG A 100 -1.14 -16.41 -17.48
C ARG A 100 -0.67 -16.10 -18.90
N VAL A 101 0.64 -16.12 -19.18
CA VAL A 101 1.14 -15.94 -20.56
C VAL A 101 0.95 -17.18 -21.44
N SER A 102 0.74 -18.36 -20.84
CA SER A 102 0.52 -19.60 -21.58
C SER A 102 -0.96 -19.82 -21.92
N THR A 103 -1.85 -19.65 -20.94
CA THR A 103 -3.29 -19.90 -21.07
C THR A 103 -4.09 -18.65 -21.44
N GLY A 104 -3.63 -17.46 -21.05
CA GLY A 104 -4.29 -16.20 -21.35
C GLY A 104 -3.97 -15.69 -22.75
N ASN A 105 -4.46 -14.50 -23.09
CA ASN A 105 -4.18 -13.78 -24.34
C ASN A 105 -3.17 -12.63 -24.18
N VAL A 106 -2.38 -12.62 -23.10
CA VAL A 106 -1.38 -11.56 -22.85
C VAL A 106 0.00 -11.94 -23.40
N LYS A 107 0.73 -10.99 -23.97
CA LYS A 107 2.09 -11.21 -24.50
C LYS A 107 3.13 -11.32 -23.39
N SER A 108 2.92 -10.59 -22.30
CA SER A 108 3.73 -10.64 -21.09
C SER A 108 2.84 -10.54 -19.87
N ALA A 109 3.33 -11.03 -18.74
CA ALA A 109 2.70 -10.86 -17.44
C ALA A 109 3.78 -10.45 -16.44
N SER A 110 3.48 -9.44 -15.64
CA SER A 110 4.40 -8.90 -14.66
C SER A 110 3.70 -8.65 -13.32
N SER A 111 4.50 -8.70 -12.25
CA SER A 111 4.05 -8.50 -10.89
C SER A 111 5.11 -7.77 -10.07
N PHE A 112 4.66 -6.83 -9.25
CA PHE A 112 5.46 -6.29 -8.15
C PHE A 112 5.78 -7.40 -7.15
N THR A 113 6.93 -7.27 -6.49
CA THR A 113 7.40 -8.20 -5.47
C THR A 113 6.38 -8.35 -4.35
N ASP A 114 5.87 -7.23 -3.85
CA ASP A 114 4.98 -7.17 -2.70
C ASP A 114 4.18 -5.85 -2.71
N ARG A 115 3.19 -5.76 -1.81
CA ARG A 115 2.29 -4.61 -1.74
C ARG A 115 3.02 -3.32 -1.35
N ALA A 116 3.99 -3.38 -0.45
CA ALA A 116 4.73 -2.19 -0.04
C ALA A 116 5.58 -1.64 -1.20
N THR A 117 6.20 -2.53 -1.98
CA THR A 117 6.91 -2.15 -3.22
C THR A 117 5.95 -1.51 -4.23
N ALA A 118 4.77 -2.11 -4.46
CA ALA A 118 3.77 -1.56 -5.38
C ALA A 118 3.28 -0.16 -4.94
N GLU A 119 2.99 0.02 -3.66
CA GLU A 119 2.57 1.30 -3.09
C GLU A 119 3.68 2.34 -3.23
N ALA A 120 4.92 2.00 -2.83
CA ALA A 120 6.05 2.91 -2.91
C ALA A 120 6.38 3.33 -4.36
N VAL A 121 6.34 2.39 -5.31
CA VAL A 121 6.54 2.66 -6.74
C VAL A 121 5.44 3.56 -7.28
N THR A 122 4.18 3.27 -6.96
CA THR A 122 3.04 4.07 -7.43
C THR A 122 3.13 5.49 -6.91
N SER A 123 3.42 5.69 -5.63
CA SER A 123 3.58 7.03 -5.05
C SER A 123 4.71 7.80 -5.73
N LYS A 124 5.88 7.18 -5.90
CA LYS A 124 7.01 7.81 -6.60
C LYS A 124 6.69 8.14 -8.06
N ALA A 125 5.92 7.28 -8.74
CA ALA A 125 5.47 7.51 -10.11
C ALA A 125 4.56 8.74 -10.19
N ILE A 126 3.64 8.89 -9.25
CA ILE A 126 2.75 10.05 -9.15
C ILE A 126 3.57 11.32 -8.89
N ASP A 127 4.43 11.29 -7.86
CA ASP A 127 5.26 12.43 -7.46
C ASP A 127 6.13 12.93 -8.62
N SER A 128 6.76 12.01 -9.38
CA SER A 128 7.61 12.36 -10.52
C SER A 128 6.82 12.83 -11.75
N ASN A 129 5.54 12.49 -11.86
CA ASN A 129 4.68 12.85 -12.99
C ASN A 129 3.62 13.92 -12.63
N GLN A 130 3.75 14.60 -11.49
CA GLN A 130 2.72 15.50 -10.98
C GLN A 130 2.32 16.58 -12.01
N ALA A 131 3.29 17.20 -12.69
CA ALA A 131 3.01 18.20 -13.74
C ALA A 131 2.20 17.63 -14.92
N LYS A 132 2.45 16.37 -15.30
CA LYS A 132 1.70 15.65 -16.34
C LYS A 132 0.29 15.34 -15.87
N ILE A 133 0.14 14.94 -14.60
CA ILE A 133 -1.15 14.68 -13.96
C ILE A 133 -1.97 15.96 -13.89
N ASP A 134 -1.40 17.08 -13.44
CA ASP A 134 -2.11 18.37 -13.33
C ASP A 134 -2.59 18.86 -14.71
N SER A 135 -1.73 18.72 -15.73
CA SER A 135 -2.08 19.03 -17.12
C SER A 135 -3.19 18.13 -17.65
N TYR A 136 -3.15 16.84 -17.30
CA TYR A 136 -4.22 15.91 -17.61
C TYR A 136 -5.52 16.33 -16.90
N LEU A 137 -5.51 16.54 -15.59
CA LEU A 137 -6.71 16.90 -14.82
C LEU A 137 -7.38 18.18 -15.33
N SER A 138 -6.59 19.21 -15.66
CA SER A 138 -7.08 20.50 -16.17
C SER A 138 -7.43 20.49 -17.67
N GLY A 139 -6.95 19.51 -18.43
CA GLY A 139 -7.20 19.38 -19.86
C GLY A 139 -8.54 18.71 -20.22
N SER A 140 -8.85 18.66 -21.52
CA SER A 140 -10.09 18.05 -22.05
C SER A 140 -9.97 16.56 -22.43
N GLN A 141 -8.79 15.95 -22.26
CA GLN A 141 -8.54 14.56 -22.68
C GLN A 141 -9.32 13.56 -21.82
N LYS A 142 -10.47 13.05 -22.25
CA LYS A 142 -11.35 12.17 -21.44
C LYS A 142 -10.83 10.74 -21.19
N GLY A 143 -9.75 10.32 -21.87
CA GLY A 143 -9.18 8.97 -21.75
C GLY A 143 -8.36 8.75 -20.48
N TYR A 144 -7.73 7.58 -20.37
CA TYR A 144 -6.76 7.27 -19.33
C TYR A 144 -5.47 8.08 -19.50
N LEU A 145 -4.71 8.24 -18.41
CA LEU A 145 -3.35 8.76 -18.44
C LEU A 145 -2.38 7.66 -18.02
N GLU A 146 -1.36 7.44 -18.84
CA GLU A 146 -0.22 6.60 -18.49
C GLU A 146 0.88 7.46 -17.86
N ILE A 147 1.33 7.06 -16.67
CA ILE A 147 2.51 7.62 -16.00
C ILE A 147 3.52 6.50 -15.82
N ASP A 148 4.76 6.79 -16.17
CA ASP A 148 5.84 5.81 -16.12
C ASP A 148 6.77 6.14 -14.94
N TYR A 149 7.25 5.08 -14.29
CA TYR A 149 8.27 5.12 -13.26
C TYR A 149 9.52 4.42 -13.76
N GLN A 150 10.68 5.06 -13.60
CA GLN A 150 11.96 4.48 -13.94
C GLN A 150 12.83 4.40 -12.69
N SER A 151 13.53 3.28 -12.55
CA SER A 151 14.47 3.04 -11.46
C SER A 151 15.57 2.10 -11.92
N ASN A 152 16.66 2.06 -11.17
CA ASN A 152 17.73 1.07 -11.31
C ASN A 152 17.63 -0.03 -10.24
N VAL A 153 16.57 0.01 -9.41
CA VAL A 153 16.31 -0.96 -8.35
C VAL A 153 15.23 -1.95 -8.83
N PRO A 154 15.44 -3.27 -8.70
CA PRO A 154 14.40 -4.25 -9.01
C PRO A 154 13.15 -4.04 -8.15
N ILE A 155 12.00 -3.95 -8.81
CA ILE A 155 10.69 -3.72 -8.17
C ILE A 155 9.69 -4.86 -8.42
N GLY A 156 10.08 -5.85 -9.21
CA GLY A 156 9.25 -7.00 -9.51
C GLY A 156 9.85 -7.87 -10.60
N ILE A 157 9.00 -8.76 -11.12
CA ILE A 157 9.33 -9.73 -12.15
C ILE A 157 8.40 -9.62 -13.35
N SER A 158 8.89 -10.03 -14.51
CA SER A 158 8.16 -10.11 -15.76
C SER A 158 8.48 -11.41 -16.48
N VAL A 159 7.47 -12.00 -17.11
CA VAL A 159 7.60 -13.16 -17.99
C VAL A 159 6.97 -12.85 -19.34
N SER A 160 7.52 -13.42 -20.39
CA SER A 160 7.04 -13.25 -21.76
C SER A 160 6.54 -14.57 -22.34
N ARG A 161 5.51 -14.50 -23.18
CA ARG A 161 4.96 -15.68 -23.86
C ARG A 161 6.04 -16.39 -24.68
N GLY A 162 6.06 -17.71 -24.57
CA GLY A 162 7.04 -18.56 -25.28
C GLY A 162 8.41 -18.62 -24.60
N SER A 163 8.58 -17.96 -23.45
CA SER A 163 9.78 -18.03 -22.62
C SER A 163 9.40 -18.48 -21.21
N THR A 164 10.23 -19.35 -20.62
CA THR A 164 10.17 -19.70 -19.19
C THR A 164 11.10 -18.82 -18.35
N ASN A 165 11.84 -17.90 -18.98
CA ASN A 165 12.75 -17.02 -18.27
C ASN A 165 11.97 -15.92 -17.54
N VAL A 166 12.28 -15.77 -16.25
CA VAL A 166 11.78 -14.70 -15.40
C VAL A 166 12.81 -13.59 -15.39
N SER A 167 12.40 -12.37 -15.74
CA SER A 167 13.27 -11.20 -15.75
C SER A 167 12.91 -10.28 -14.60
N SER A 168 13.90 -9.91 -13.78
CA SER A 168 13.77 -8.82 -12.83
C SER A 168 13.63 -7.50 -13.59
N VAL A 169 12.65 -6.70 -13.20
CA VAL A 169 12.31 -5.44 -13.86
C VAL A 169 12.35 -4.28 -12.86
N THR A 170 12.81 -3.13 -13.33
CA THR A 170 13.06 -1.95 -12.49
C THR A 170 12.10 -0.79 -12.78
N ASN A 171 11.44 -0.83 -13.94
CA ASN A 171 10.50 0.20 -14.38
C ASN A 171 9.07 -0.26 -14.16
N ALA A 172 8.14 0.69 -14.06
CA ALA A 172 6.71 0.41 -13.97
C ALA A 172 5.88 1.42 -14.74
N ARG A 173 4.69 0.98 -15.14
CA ARG A 173 3.66 1.86 -15.70
C ARG A 173 2.44 1.83 -14.81
N ILE A 174 1.94 3.01 -14.49
CA ILE A 174 0.69 3.22 -13.75
C ILE A 174 -0.30 3.90 -14.68
N ILE A 175 -1.53 3.41 -14.67
CA ILE A 175 -2.63 3.93 -15.48
C ILE A 175 -3.65 4.56 -14.54
N ILE A 176 -3.92 5.84 -14.73
CA ILE A 176 -4.91 6.59 -13.95
C ILE A 176 -6.08 7.03 -14.83
N ALA A 177 -7.23 7.24 -14.21
CA ALA A 177 -8.41 7.83 -14.85
C ALA A 177 -8.92 8.99 -14.00
N ARG A 178 -9.43 10.05 -14.64
CA ARG A 178 -10.16 11.10 -13.91
C ARG A 178 -11.32 10.49 -13.14
N ASP A 179 -11.42 10.90 -11.89
CA ASP A 179 -12.52 10.52 -11.02
C ASP A 179 -12.78 11.68 -10.05
N PRO A 180 -13.79 12.51 -10.32
CA PRO A 180 -14.06 13.70 -9.51
C PRO A 180 -14.57 13.35 -8.11
N SER A 181 -14.94 12.10 -7.82
CA SER A 181 -15.29 11.68 -6.45
C SER A 181 -14.05 11.42 -5.58
N MET A 182 -12.86 11.32 -6.18
CA MET A 182 -11.60 11.14 -5.44
C MET A 182 -11.04 12.50 -5.03
N PRO A 183 -10.42 12.64 -3.84
CA PRO A 183 -9.84 13.90 -3.37
C PRO A 183 -8.72 14.42 -4.27
N THR A 184 -8.02 13.52 -4.98
CA THR A 184 -6.97 13.83 -5.95
C THR A 184 -7.51 14.15 -7.35
N GLY A 185 -8.82 13.99 -7.59
CA GLY A 185 -9.44 14.16 -8.92
C GLY A 185 -9.18 13.00 -9.90
N TYR A 186 -8.48 11.95 -9.47
CA TYR A 186 -8.24 10.74 -10.26
C TYR A 186 -8.21 9.49 -9.37
N LYS A 187 -8.44 8.35 -10.01
CA LYS A 187 -8.18 7.02 -9.44
C LYS A 187 -7.12 6.26 -10.22
N ILE A 188 -6.44 5.36 -9.54
CA ILE A 188 -5.54 4.40 -10.16
C ILE A 188 -6.37 3.21 -10.65
N ILE A 189 -6.31 2.96 -11.95
CA ILE A 189 -7.03 1.85 -12.57
C ILE A 189 -6.22 0.56 -12.46
N THR A 190 -4.94 0.64 -12.82
CA THR A 190 -4.01 -0.49 -12.75
C THR A 190 -2.58 0.02 -12.77
N GLY A 191 -1.64 -0.84 -12.42
CA GLY A 191 -0.22 -0.59 -12.58
C GLY A 191 0.52 -1.92 -12.64
N TYR A 192 1.61 -1.95 -13.40
CA TYR A 192 2.40 -3.17 -13.55
C TYR A 192 3.86 -2.85 -13.88
N PRO A 193 4.80 -3.70 -13.46
CA PRO A 193 6.19 -3.57 -13.86
C PRO A 193 6.38 -3.75 -15.37
N THR A 194 7.34 -3.03 -15.93
CA THR A 194 7.70 -3.05 -17.35
C THR A 194 9.19 -3.33 -17.51
N PRO A 195 9.58 -4.23 -18.43
CA PRO A 195 10.99 -4.45 -18.78
C PRO A 195 11.60 -3.23 -19.48
#